data_AF-A0A938MAJ8-F1
#
_entry.id   AF-A0A938MAJ8-F1
#
_cell.length_a   1.000
_cell.length_b   1.000
_cell.length_c   1.000
_cell.angle_alpha   90.00
_cell.angle_beta   90.00
_cell.angle_gamma   90.00
#
_symmetry.space_group_name_H-M   'P 1'
#
loop_
_entity.id
_entity.type
_entity.pdbx_description
1 polymer ?
#
loop_
_entity_poly.entity_id
_entity_poly.type
_entity_poly.pdbx_seq_one_letter_code
_entity_poly.pdbx_strand_id
1 'polypeptide(L)'
;MAAVRTAYVYDADLRIKANAQGRNYWYEYVREICDQLGLRAAAISRQALADGATLSQYSVLIVGDLAASELPPGAAANLDAWVTQGGALIGFATDGLDVVFGNKAGGVTRQPIDDFTLAGFFDLK
;
A
#
# COMPACT_ATOMS: atom_id res chain seq x y z
N MET A 1 -24.64 -1.42 12.35
CA MET A 1 -23.17 -1.39 12.17
C MET A 1 -22.84 -0.21 11.28
N ALA A 2 -21.84 0.60 11.63
CA ALA A 2 -21.34 1.63 10.72
C ALA A 2 -20.79 0.96 9.45
N ALA A 3 -21.01 1.56 8.29
CA ALA A 3 -20.48 1.01 7.03
C ALA A 3 -18.95 1.06 7.04
N VAL A 4 -18.30 -0.06 6.72
CA VAL A 4 -16.84 -0.11 6.53
C VAL A 4 -16.48 0.77 5.34
N ARG A 5 -15.63 1.78 5.55
CA ARG A 5 -15.11 2.64 4.49
C ARG A 5 -13.68 2.24 4.18
N THR A 6 -13.42 1.92 2.93
CA THR A 6 -12.10 1.49 2.44
C THR A 6 -11.45 2.61 1.64
N ALA A 7 -10.14 2.78 1.79
CA ALA A 7 -9.33 3.62 0.93
C ALA A 7 -8.16 2.81 0.35
N TYR A 8 -7.63 3.28 -0.77
CA TYR A 8 -6.36 2.82 -1.32
C TYR A 8 -5.49 4.01 -1.72
N VAL A 9 -4.19 3.86 -1.53
CA VAL A 9 -3.23 4.90 -1.93
C VAL A 9 -3.00 4.82 -3.43
N TYR A 10 -3.18 5.95 -4.11
CA TYR A 10 -2.99 6.07 -5.55
C TYR A 10 -2.42 7.44 -5.91
N ASP A 11 -1.31 7.42 -6.65
CA ASP A 11 -0.52 8.59 -6.96
C ASP A 11 -0.23 8.63 -8.47
N ALA A 12 -0.89 9.56 -9.17
CA ALA A 12 -0.79 9.66 -10.63
C ALA A 12 0.63 9.97 -11.12
N ASP A 13 1.42 10.69 -10.33
CA ASP A 13 2.83 10.98 -10.62
C ASP A 13 3.70 9.71 -10.57
N LEU A 14 3.46 8.82 -9.61
CA LEU A 14 4.14 7.53 -9.53
C LEU A 14 3.76 6.62 -10.71
N ARG A 15 2.49 6.62 -11.12
CA ARG A 15 2.04 5.92 -12.33
C ARG A 15 2.76 6.42 -13.58
N ILE A 16 2.81 7.73 -13.77
CA ILE A 16 3.49 8.34 -14.92
C ILE A 16 4.97 7.96 -14.92
N LYS A 17 5.64 8.04 -13.76
CA LYS A 17 7.05 7.67 -13.59
C LYS A 17 7.30 6.18 -13.90
N ALA A 18 6.46 5.27 -13.41
CA ALA A 18 6.57 3.84 -13.68
C ALA A 18 6.41 3.55 -15.18
N ASN A 19 5.37 4.10 -15.81
CA ASN A 19 5.10 3.92 -17.23
C ASN A 19 6.23 4.48 -18.10
N ALA A 20 6.80 5.64 -17.75
CA ALA A 20 7.94 6.22 -18.45
C ALA A 20 9.20 5.33 -18.39
N GLN A 21 9.27 4.41 -17.43
CA GLN A 21 10.35 3.43 -17.28
C GLN A 21 10.00 2.07 -17.88
N GLY A 22 8.87 1.95 -18.59
CA GLY A 22 8.39 0.67 -19.14
C GLY A 22 7.93 -0.32 -18.06
N ARG A 23 7.63 0.17 -16.84
CA ARG A 23 7.16 -0.65 -15.71
C ARG A 23 5.66 -0.44 -15.49
N ASN A 24 4.99 -1.47 -15.01
CA ASN A 24 3.59 -1.39 -14.62
C ASN A 24 3.42 -0.70 -13.27
N TYR A 25 2.42 0.17 -13.17
CA TYR A 25 1.94 0.69 -11.89
C TYR A 25 0.79 -0.17 -11.36
N TRP A 26 1.14 -1.20 -10.58
CA TRP A 26 0.21 -2.23 -10.15
C TRP A 26 -0.97 -1.72 -9.31
N TYR A 27 -0.86 -0.55 -8.67
CA TYR A 27 -1.93 -0.02 -7.82
C TYR A 27 -3.13 0.53 -8.59
N GLU A 28 -3.04 0.64 -9.92
CA GLU A 28 -4.22 0.82 -10.78
C GLU A 28 -5.22 -0.34 -10.59
N TYR A 29 -4.73 -1.56 -10.37
CA TYR A 29 -5.57 -2.75 -10.21
C TYR A 29 -6.24 -2.86 -8.85
N VAL A 30 -5.79 -2.10 -7.83
CA VAL A 30 -6.44 -2.10 -6.50
C VAL A 30 -7.88 -1.59 -6.62
N ARG A 31 -8.14 -0.60 -7.49
CA ARG A 31 -9.50 -0.15 -7.80
C ARG A 31 -10.35 -1.30 -8.34
N GLU A 32 -9.83 -1.99 -9.34
CA GLU A 32 -10.54 -3.10 -9.99
C GLU A 32 -10.83 -4.24 -9.01
N ILE A 33 -9.86 -4.62 -8.18
CA ILE A 33 -10.03 -5.62 -7.12
C ILE A 33 -11.14 -5.19 -6.16
N CYS A 34 -11.15 -3.93 -5.72
CA CYS A 34 -12.19 -3.41 -4.84
C CYS A 34 -13.58 -3.45 -5.52
N ASP A 35 -13.67 -3.04 -6.79
CA ASP A 35 -14.90 -3.06 -7.56
C ASP A 35 -15.44 -4.49 -7.71
N GLN A 36 -14.59 -5.46 -8.03
CA GLN A 36 -14.97 -6.88 -8.14
C GLN A 36 -15.43 -7.49 -6.80
N LEU A 37 -14.88 -7.01 -5.68
CA LEU A 37 -15.32 -7.40 -4.34
C LEU A 37 -16.58 -6.65 -3.86
N GLY A 38 -17.13 -5.75 -4.66
CA GLY A 38 -18.27 -4.90 -4.29
C GLY A 38 -17.94 -3.85 -3.22
N LEU A 39 -16.65 -3.56 -3.02
CA LEU A 39 -16.16 -2.56 -2.07
C LEU A 39 -16.15 -1.18 -2.71
N ARG A 40 -16.80 -0.21 -2.06
CA ARG A 40 -16.66 1.20 -2.44
C ARG A 40 -15.39 1.78 -1.81
N ALA A 41 -14.26 1.56 -2.46
CA ALA A 41 -12.97 2.10 -2.02
C ALA A 41 -12.69 3.49 -2.63
N ALA A 42 -12.13 4.39 -1.84
CA ALA A 42 -11.71 5.72 -2.30
C ALA A 42 -10.20 5.76 -2.58
N ALA A 43 -9.81 6.35 -3.72
CA ALA A 43 -8.41 6.71 -3.96
C ALA A 43 -8.02 7.90 -3.08
N ILE A 44 -6.89 7.80 -2.37
CA ILE A 44 -6.26 8.92 -1.68
C ILE A 44 -4.78 9.03 -2.09
N SER A 45 -4.23 10.23 -2.14
CA SER A 45 -2.79 10.40 -2.43
C SER A 45 -1.92 10.05 -1.21
N ARG A 46 -0.65 9.69 -1.41
CA ARG A 46 0.30 9.52 -0.29
C ARG A 46 0.46 10.76 0.58
N GLN A 47 0.20 11.95 0.02
CA GLN A 47 0.23 13.22 0.77
C GLN A 47 -0.85 13.28 1.85
N ALA A 48 -2.00 12.66 1.63
CA ALA A 48 -3.10 12.61 2.58
C ALA A 48 -2.77 11.79 3.83
N LEU A 49 -1.74 10.94 3.79
CA LEU A 49 -1.30 10.14 4.93
C LEU A 49 -0.68 10.99 6.05
N ALA A 50 -0.23 12.21 5.73
CA ALA A 50 0.21 13.19 6.72
C ALA A 50 -0.96 13.82 7.51
N ASP A 51 -2.21 13.57 7.10
CA ASP A 51 -3.39 14.10 7.77
C ASP A 51 -4.18 12.98 8.47
N GLY A 52 -4.06 12.92 9.80
CA GLY A 52 -4.80 11.96 10.63
C GLY A 52 -6.32 12.14 10.55
N ALA A 53 -6.83 13.36 10.29
CA ALA A 53 -8.25 13.58 10.09
C ALA A 53 -8.74 12.89 8.81
N THR A 54 -7.97 12.93 7.72
CA THR A 54 -8.28 12.15 6.51
C THR A 54 -8.28 10.64 6.79
N LEU A 55 -7.27 10.11 7.49
CA LEU A 55 -7.21 8.67 7.83
C LEU A 55 -8.42 8.20 8.66
N SER A 56 -8.86 9.01 9.61
CA SER A 56 -10.01 8.69 10.48
C SER A 56 -11.34 8.51 9.74
N GLN A 57 -11.44 8.94 8.48
CA GLN A 57 -12.62 8.75 7.65
C GLN A 57 -12.77 7.31 7.13
N TYR A 58 -11.72 6.49 7.25
CA TYR A 58 -11.63 5.15 6.72
C TYR A 58 -11.34 4.13 7.83
N SER A 59 -11.86 2.92 7.63
CA SER A 59 -11.63 1.77 8.51
C SER A 59 -10.56 0.83 7.96
N VAL A 60 -10.37 0.84 6.64
CA VAL A 60 -9.39 0.02 5.92
C VAL A 60 -8.59 0.89 4.98
N LEU A 61 -7.27 0.74 4.96
CA LEU A 61 -6.36 1.42 4.04
C LEU A 61 -5.47 0.39 3.35
N ILE A 62 -5.47 0.42 2.03
CA ILE A 62 -4.58 -0.39 1.19
C ILE A 62 -3.44 0.49 0.68
N VAL A 63 -2.21 0.09 0.95
CA VAL A 63 -0.98 0.78 0.54
C VAL A 63 -0.15 -0.18 -0.31
N GLY A 64 0.37 0.32 -1.43
CA GLY A 64 1.30 -0.41 -2.28
C GLY A 64 2.69 -0.61 -1.67
N ASP A 65 3.67 -0.83 -2.54
CA ASP A 65 5.12 -0.93 -2.28
C ASP A 65 5.76 0.43 -1.99
N LEU A 66 5.01 1.35 -1.39
CA LEU A 66 5.55 2.64 -1.00
C LEU A 66 6.67 2.44 0.01
N ALA A 67 7.82 3.03 -0.29
CA ALA A 67 8.91 3.15 0.67
C ALA A 67 8.58 4.26 1.68
N ALA A 68 9.06 4.11 2.92
CA ALA A 68 8.96 5.14 3.95
C ALA A 68 9.57 6.48 3.50
N SER A 69 10.57 6.45 2.61
CA SER A 69 11.20 7.64 2.02
C SER A 69 10.31 8.39 1.01
N GLU A 70 9.26 7.77 0.50
CA GLU A 70 8.28 8.37 -0.41
C GLU A 70 7.06 8.96 0.34
N LEU A 71 6.96 8.67 1.63
CA LEU A 71 5.90 9.20 2.49
C LEU A 71 6.22 10.64 2.94
N PRO A 72 5.21 11.50 3.08
CA PRO A 72 5.41 12.82 3.66
C PRO A 72 5.81 12.73 5.14
N PRO A 73 6.49 13.76 5.68
CA PRO A 73 6.82 13.82 7.10
C PRO A 73 5.57 13.60 7.98
N GLY A 74 5.70 12.74 9.00
CA GLY A 74 4.62 12.43 9.94
C GLY A 74 3.65 11.33 9.48
N ALA A 75 3.64 10.93 8.21
CA ALA A 75 2.72 9.88 7.74
C ALA A 75 2.90 8.54 8.47
N ALA A 76 4.13 8.09 8.69
CA ALA A 76 4.38 6.84 9.41
C ALA A 76 3.81 6.88 10.85
N ALA A 77 3.98 8.00 11.56
CA ALA A 77 3.44 8.18 12.90
C ALA A 77 1.91 8.25 12.91
N ASN A 78 1.30 8.88 11.90
CA ASN A 78 -0.15 8.92 11.75
C ASN A 78 -0.73 7.54 11.43
N LEU A 79 -0.06 6.77 10.56
CA LEU A 79 -0.45 5.40 10.24
C LEU A 79 -0.40 4.52 11.51
N ASP A 80 0.69 4.59 12.28
CA ASP A 80 0.84 3.88 13.54
C ASP A 80 -0.27 4.22 14.55
N ALA A 81 -0.54 5.52 14.74
CA ALA A 81 -1.60 5.99 15.63
C ALA A 81 -2.99 5.53 15.15
N TRP A 82 -3.26 5.59 13.85
CA TRP A 82 -4.54 5.18 13.26
C TRP A 82 -4.75 3.66 13.36
N VAL A 83 -3.72 2.85 13.10
CA VAL A 83 -3.77 1.38 13.29
C VAL A 83 -4.01 1.04 14.76
N THR A 84 -3.32 1.70 15.69
CA THR A 84 -3.50 1.52 17.14
C THR A 84 -4.93 1.83 17.59
N GLN A 85 -5.62 2.73 16.89
CA GLN A 85 -7.02 3.09 17.14
C GLN A 85 -8.03 2.14 16.44
N GLY A 86 -7.56 1.06 15.82
CA GLY A 86 -8.40 0.02 15.20
C GLY A 86 -8.51 0.10 13.67
N GLY A 87 -7.72 0.95 13.02
CA GLY A 87 -7.60 0.97 11.56
C GLY A 87 -6.94 -0.30 11.03
N ALA A 88 -7.44 -0.85 9.91
CA ALA A 88 -6.85 -2.00 9.25
C ALA A 88 -5.94 -1.56 8.09
N LEU A 89 -4.62 -1.71 8.25
CA LEU A 89 -3.62 -1.40 7.23
C LEU A 89 -3.24 -2.65 6.44
N ILE A 90 -3.35 -2.59 5.12
CA ILE A 90 -2.92 -3.65 4.19
C ILE A 90 -1.79 -3.09 3.34
N GLY A 91 -0.59 -3.65 3.46
CA GLY A 91 0.60 -3.21 2.73
C GLY A 91 1.10 -4.29 1.77
N PHE A 92 1.55 -3.89 0.58
CA PHE A 92 2.20 -4.79 -0.38
C PHE A 92 3.69 -4.47 -0.49
N ALA A 93 4.57 -5.30 0.09
CA ALA A 93 6.02 -5.14 -0.03
C ALA A 93 6.54 -3.73 0.33
N THR A 94 5.96 -3.09 1.34
CA THR A 94 6.41 -1.77 1.84
C THR A 94 7.84 -1.83 2.38
N ASP A 95 8.64 -0.80 2.09
CA ASP A 95 10.01 -0.68 2.59
C ASP A 95 10.12 0.35 3.72
N GLY A 96 10.78 0.01 4.82
CA GLY A 96 10.99 0.91 5.96
C GLY A 96 9.76 1.19 6.85
N LEU A 97 8.67 0.45 6.66
CA LEU A 97 7.44 0.54 7.48
C LEU A 97 7.27 -0.63 8.47
N ASP A 98 8.32 -1.43 8.68
CA ASP A 98 8.35 -2.62 9.53
C ASP A 98 7.68 -2.41 10.90
N VAL A 99 7.97 -1.27 11.55
CA VAL A 99 7.42 -0.90 12.86
C VAL A 99 5.90 -0.78 12.83
N VAL A 100 5.35 -0.13 11.79
CA VAL A 100 3.89 0.07 11.63
C VAL A 100 3.19 -1.25 11.35
N PHE A 101 3.81 -2.14 10.58
CA PHE A 101 3.26 -3.45 10.23
C PHE A 101 3.53 -4.53 11.30
N GLY A 102 4.29 -4.22 12.35
CA GLY A 102 4.64 -5.17 13.40
C GLY A 102 5.46 -6.38 12.91
N ASN A 103 6.21 -6.21 11.82
CA ASN A 103 7.04 -7.26 11.23
C ASN A 103 8.48 -6.75 11.00
N LYS A 104 9.33 -7.60 10.42
CA LYS A 104 10.67 -7.22 9.97
C LYS A 104 10.96 -7.90 8.64
N ALA A 105 11.28 -7.13 7.61
CA ALA A 105 11.70 -7.67 6.32
C ALA A 105 12.98 -8.50 6.47
N GLY A 106 12.93 -9.77 6.04
CA GLY A 106 14.08 -10.67 6.05
C GLY A 106 15.02 -10.51 4.85
N GLY A 107 14.54 -9.86 3.78
CA GLY A 107 15.28 -9.66 2.53
C GLY A 107 14.40 -9.82 1.29
N VAL A 108 14.99 -9.60 0.11
CA VAL A 108 14.32 -9.75 -1.19
C VAL A 108 14.91 -10.94 -1.93
N THR A 109 14.07 -11.93 -2.25
CA THR A 109 14.45 -13.03 -3.15
C THR A 109 14.16 -12.61 -4.58
N ARG A 110 15.19 -12.39 -5.41
CA ARG A 110 15.02 -12.08 -6.83
C ARG A 110 14.58 -13.34 -7.59
N GLN A 111 13.52 -13.22 -8.38
CA GLN A 111 12.96 -14.33 -9.15
C GLN A 111 13.33 -14.18 -10.65
N PRO A 112 13.94 -15.23 -11.25
CA PRO A 112 14.44 -15.38 -12.61
C PRO A 112 13.95 -14.66 -13.86
N ILE A 113 12.67 -14.45 -14.15
CA ILE A 113 12.27 -14.71 -15.56
C ILE A 113 11.58 -13.53 -16.29
N ASP A 114 10.52 -12.93 -15.76
CA ASP A 114 9.88 -11.70 -16.26
C ASP A 114 8.63 -11.38 -15.40
N ASP A 115 7.92 -10.26 -15.69
CA ASP A 115 6.70 -9.82 -14.99
C ASP A 115 5.50 -10.80 -15.12
N PHE A 116 5.57 -11.76 -16.05
CA PHE A 116 4.48 -12.68 -16.38
C PHE A 116 4.77 -14.13 -15.97
N THR A 117 5.99 -14.42 -15.55
CA THR A 117 6.40 -15.74 -15.12
C THR A 117 6.02 -15.94 -13.66
N LEU A 118 5.43 -17.10 -13.37
CA LEU A 118 5.09 -17.51 -12.01
C LEU A 118 6.34 -17.46 -11.12
N ALA A 119 6.35 -16.49 -10.20
CA ALA A 119 7.33 -16.36 -9.14
C ALA A 119 6.86 -17.16 -7.92
N GLY A 120 7.77 -17.82 -7.22
CA GLY A 120 7.43 -18.65 -6.06
C GLY A 120 8.44 -19.73 -5.69
N PHE A 121 9.66 -19.69 -6.23
CA PHE A 121 10.69 -20.63 -5.81
C PHE A 121 11.13 -20.29 -4.38
N PHE A 122 10.84 -21.19 -3.44
CA PHE A 122 11.38 -21.15 -2.09
C PHE A 122 12.60 -22.06 -2.03
N ASP A 123 13.74 -21.51 -1.62
CA ASP A 123 14.92 -22.30 -1.28
C ASP A 123 14.82 -22.65 0.20
N LEU A 124 14.45 -23.90 0.48
CA LEU A 124 14.44 -24.45 1.84
C LEU A 124 15.87 -24.85 2.19
N LYS A 125 16.60 -23.93 2.82
CA LYS A 125 17.90 -24.24 3.43
C LYS A 125 17.73 -25.04 4.72
#